data_AF-T1A4G2-F1
#
_entry.id   AF-T1A4G2-F1
#
_cell.length_a   1.000
_cell.length_b   1.000
_cell.length_c   1.000
_cell.angle_alpha   90.00
_cell.angle_beta   90.00
_cell.angle_gamma   90.00
#
_symmetry.space_group_name_H-M   'P 1'
#
loop_
_entity.id
_entity.type
_entity.pdbx_description
1 polymer ?
#
loop_
_entity_poly.entity_id
_entity_poly.type
_entity_poly.pdbx_seq_one_letter_code
_entity_poly.pdbx_strand_id
1 'polypeptide(L)'
;MEPATDIPSREPLGPRRRPVVALVLTGGGARSAYQVGVLRALAEILPRARNPFQIIVGTSAGAVAASVLAAEAHVWRQGVAGLLRVWSNFRTGQVFHVDTPHMVRSGLHWVLSLISGGLILSPP
;
A
#
# COMPACT_ATOMS: atom_id res chain seq x y z
N MET A 1 -53.73 35.57 -3.98
CA MET A 1 -53.05 35.40 -2.67
C MET A 1 -52.63 33.96 -2.60
N GLU A 2 -51.39 33.67 -3.02
CA GLU A 2 -50.84 32.33 -3.16
C GLU A 2 -50.46 31.80 -1.76
N PRO A 3 -50.81 30.56 -1.37
CA PRO A 3 -50.42 30.02 -0.08
C PRO A 3 -48.91 29.76 -0.09
N ALA A 4 -48.19 30.43 0.81
CA ALA A 4 -46.77 30.18 1.04
C ALA A 4 -46.56 28.70 1.33
N THR A 5 -45.82 28.03 0.45
CA THR A 5 -45.39 26.64 0.64
C THR A 5 -44.45 26.62 1.84
N ASP A 6 -44.93 26.06 2.94
CA ASP A 6 -44.13 25.83 4.15
C ASP A 6 -43.04 24.79 3.82
N ILE A 7 -41.84 25.28 3.53
CA ILE A 7 -40.67 24.43 3.34
C ILE A 7 -40.26 23.96 4.73
N PRO A 8 -40.33 22.66 5.05
CA PRO A 8 -39.97 22.17 6.36
C PRO A 8 -38.51 22.57 6.65
N SER A 9 -38.33 23.36 7.71
CA SER A 9 -37.02 23.74 8.20
C SER A 9 -36.21 22.46 8.47
N ARG A 10 -35.04 22.34 7.84
CA ARG A 10 -34.17 21.18 8.04
C ARG A 10 -33.76 21.15 9.51
N GLU A 11 -34.27 20.17 10.25
CA GLU A 11 -33.80 19.78 11.58
C GLU A 11 -32.26 19.80 11.61
N PRO A 12 -31.63 20.40 12.64
CA PRO A 12 -30.19 20.41 12.75
C PRO A 12 -29.70 18.96 12.84
N LEU A 13 -28.99 18.52 11.79
CA LEU A 13 -28.25 17.26 11.80
C LEU A 13 -27.51 17.17 13.13
N GLY A 14 -27.87 16.18 13.95
CA GLY A 14 -27.26 15.92 15.26
C GLY A 14 -25.73 15.88 15.18
N PRO A 15 -25.02 15.88 16.33
CA PRO A 15 -23.57 16.10 16.39
C PRO A 15 -22.85 15.30 15.30
N ARG A 16 -22.28 16.00 14.31
CA ARG A 16 -21.61 15.38 13.17
C ARG A 16 -20.44 14.57 13.71
N ARG A 17 -20.60 13.25 13.82
CA ARG A 17 -19.49 12.33 14.08
C ARG A 17 -18.43 12.61 13.02
N ARG A 18 -17.18 12.79 13.45
CA ARG A 18 -16.07 12.94 12.51
C ARG A 18 -16.07 11.73 11.57
N PRO A 19 -15.96 11.95 10.24
CA PRO A 19 -15.95 10.84 9.30
C PRO A 19 -14.77 9.90 9.58
N VAL A 20 -15.01 8.60 9.43
CA VAL A 20 -13.96 7.58 9.50
C VAL A 20 -13.27 7.54 8.15
N VAL A 21 -11.95 7.76 8.12
CA VAL A 21 -11.17 7.79 6.89
C VAL A 21 -10.26 6.57 6.83
N ALA A 22 -10.28 5.87 5.70
CA ALA A 22 -9.43 4.72 5.42
C ALA A 22 -8.40 5.04 4.33
N LEU A 23 -7.17 4.55 4.53
CA LEU A 23 -6.10 4.55 3.55
C LEU A 23 -5.92 3.13 3.00
N VAL A 24 -6.00 2.98 1.68
CA VAL A 24 -5.83 1.68 1.00
C VAL A 24 -4.57 1.71 0.14
N LEU A 25 -3.63 0.82 0.42
CA LEU A 25 -2.34 0.72 -0.25
C LEU A 25 -2.26 -0.57 -1.06
N THR A 26 -2.31 -0.44 -2.39
CA THR A 26 -2.33 -1.61 -3.28
C THR A 26 -0.95 -2.26 -3.39
N GLY A 27 -0.94 -3.53 -3.82
CA GLY A 27 0.29 -4.21 -4.21
C GLY A 27 0.91 -3.58 -5.45
N GLY A 28 2.24 -3.66 -5.57
CA GLY A 28 2.94 -3.10 -6.73
C GLY A 28 4.46 -3.29 -6.73
N GLY A 29 5.02 -4.05 -5.80
CA GLY A 29 6.48 -4.21 -5.66
C GLY A 29 7.17 -2.84 -5.58
N ALA A 30 8.21 -2.63 -6.38
CA ALA A 30 8.92 -1.36 -6.47
C ALA A 30 8.03 -0.16 -6.83
N ARG A 31 6.92 -0.35 -7.58
CA ARG A 31 6.00 0.73 -7.96
C ARG A 31 5.22 1.31 -6.78
N SER A 32 5.22 0.64 -5.61
CA SER A 32 4.69 1.24 -4.38
C SER A 32 5.45 2.52 -3.97
N ALA A 33 6.63 2.80 -4.55
CA ALA A 33 7.31 4.09 -4.44
C ALA A 33 6.39 5.29 -4.76
N TYR A 34 5.50 5.15 -5.75
CA TYR A 34 4.56 6.21 -6.11
C TYR A 34 3.57 6.49 -4.97
N GLN A 35 3.08 5.44 -4.30
CA GLN A 35 2.21 5.58 -3.14
C GLN A 35 2.96 6.26 -1.98
N VAL A 36 4.23 5.92 -1.76
CA VAL A 36 5.09 6.59 -0.77
C VAL A 36 5.27 8.08 -1.09
N GLY A 37 5.42 8.43 -2.37
CA GLY A 37 5.46 9.83 -2.83
C GLY A 37 4.17 10.59 -2.53
N VAL A 38 3.00 9.97 -2.76
CA VAL A 38 1.70 10.55 -2.40
C VAL A 38 1.60 10.75 -0.88
N LEU A 39 2.02 9.76 -0.08
CA LEU A 39 2.01 9.88 1.38
C LEU A 39 2.91 11.02 1.88
N ARG A 40 4.07 11.24 1.24
CA ARG A 40 4.92 12.40 1.51
C ARG A 40 4.19 13.71 1.24
N ALA A 41 3.55 13.85 0.09
CA ALA A 41 2.79 15.05 -0.24
C ALA A 41 1.64 15.30 0.77
N LEU A 42 0.92 14.25 1.18
CA LEU A 42 -0.11 14.34 2.22
C LEU A 42 0.47 14.78 3.57
N ALA A 43 1.65 14.27 3.94
CA ALA A 43 2.36 14.68 5.15
C ALA A 43 2.86 16.14 5.09
N GLU A 44 3.08 16.70 3.91
CA GLU A 44 3.47 18.11 3.72
C GLU A 44 2.25 19.05 3.77
N ILE A 45 1.12 18.65 3.15
CA ILE A 45 -0.07 19.51 2.98
C ILE A 45 -1.00 19.50 4.20
N LEU A 46 -1.15 18.36 4.89
CA LEU A 46 -2.08 18.27 6.02
C LEU A 46 -1.55 19.01 7.26
N PRO A 47 -2.41 19.48 8.18
CA PRO A 47 -1.96 20.04 9.45
C PRO A 47 -1.08 19.05 10.26
N ARG A 48 -0.21 19.58 11.12
CA ARG A 48 0.54 18.76 12.09
C ARG A 48 -0.41 18.25 13.16
N ALA A 49 -0.93 17.05 12.94
CA ALA A 49 -1.89 16.36 13.80
C ALA A 49 -1.60 14.85 13.82
N ARG A 50 -2.38 14.13 14.65
CA ARG A 50 -2.44 12.66 14.66
C ARG A 50 -2.73 12.11 13.26
N ASN A 51 -2.43 10.84 13.04
CA ASN A 51 -2.70 10.17 11.77
C ASN A 51 -4.16 10.41 11.32
N PRO A 52 -4.38 10.99 10.12
CA PRO A 52 -5.71 11.27 9.60
C PRO A 52 -6.44 10.01 9.10
N PHE A 53 -5.76 8.85 9.04
CA PHE A 53 -6.30 7.59 8.56
C PHE A 53 -6.51 6.64 9.75
N GLN A 54 -7.77 6.48 10.17
CA GLN A 54 -8.13 5.56 11.27
C GLN A 54 -8.03 4.09 10.86
N ILE A 55 -8.16 3.82 9.56
CA ILE A 55 -8.06 2.47 9.00
C ILE A 55 -6.95 2.50 7.95
N ILE A 56 -6.04 1.54 8.01
CA ILE A 56 -4.99 1.37 7.01
C ILE A 56 -5.03 -0.07 6.53
N VAL A 57 -5.19 -0.25 5.22
CA VAL A 57 -5.23 -1.56 4.57
C VAL A 57 -4.12 -1.62 3.53
N GLY A 58 -3.41 -2.74 3.45
CA GLY A 58 -2.40 -2.92 2.41
C GLY A 58 -2.22 -4.36 1.97
N THR A 59 -1.77 -4.53 0.72
CA THR A 59 -1.48 -5.85 0.12
C THR A 59 -0.04 -5.89 -0.41
N SER A 60 0.71 -6.97 -0.15
CA SER A 60 2.10 -7.15 -0.61
C SER A 60 3.00 -5.96 -0.23
N ALA A 61 3.66 -5.29 -1.18
CA ALA A 61 4.45 -4.08 -0.90
C ALA A 61 3.64 -2.96 -0.23
N GLY A 62 2.34 -2.84 -0.54
CA GLY A 62 1.44 -1.92 0.15
C GLY A 62 1.15 -2.33 1.59
N ALA A 63 1.17 -3.64 1.89
CA ALA A 63 1.04 -4.14 3.27
C ALA A 63 2.24 -3.74 4.11
N VAL A 64 3.46 -3.79 3.56
CA VAL A 64 4.67 -3.32 4.25
C VAL A 64 4.54 -1.84 4.62
N ALA A 65 4.12 -1.00 3.68
CA ALA A 65 3.88 0.42 3.94
C ALA A 65 2.76 0.64 4.98
N ALA A 66 1.66 -0.12 4.88
CA ALA A 66 0.56 -0.07 5.84
C ALA A 66 1.02 -0.43 7.26
N SER A 67 1.83 -1.48 7.42
CA SER A 67 2.37 -1.90 8.71
C SER A 67 3.28 -0.83 9.33
N VAL A 68 4.14 -0.18 8.54
CA VAL A 68 4.99 0.92 9.05
C VAL A 68 4.15 2.10 9.50
N LEU A 69 3.13 2.51 8.72
CA LEU A 69 2.26 3.62 9.09
C LEU A 69 1.39 3.31 10.32
N ALA A 70 0.98 2.04 10.48
CA ALA A 70 0.23 1.60 11.65
C ALA A 70 1.11 1.56 12.90
N ALA A 71 2.34 1.04 12.80
CA ALA A 71 3.31 1.03 13.90
C ALA A 71 3.66 2.44 14.36
N GLU A 72 3.80 3.36 13.41
CA GLU A 72 4.14 4.77 13.67
C GLU A 72 2.88 5.67 13.74
N ALA A 73 1.69 5.14 14.01
CA ALA A 73 0.44 5.91 13.90
C ALA A 73 0.40 7.20 14.76
N HIS A 74 1.10 7.22 15.91
CA HIS A 74 1.21 8.41 16.76
C HIS A 74 2.08 9.51 16.14
N VAL A 75 3.05 9.12 15.30
CA VAL A 75 4.02 9.99 14.63
C VAL A 75 4.11 9.66 13.13
N TRP A 76 2.95 9.48 12.48
CA TRP A 76 2.86 8.89 11.13
C TRP A 76 3.76 9.54 10.07
N ARG A 77 4.06 10.83 10.21
CA ARG A 77 5.01 11.56 9.36
C ARG A 77 6.43 10.99 9.41
N GLN A 78 6.86 10.50 10.58
CA GLN A 78 8.12 9.77 10.73
C GLN A 78 8.06 8.44 9.99
N GLY A 79 6.94 7.71 10.10
CA GLY A 79 6.69 6.51 9.30
C GLY A 79 6.79 6.79 7.80
N VAL A 80 6.16 7.87 7.31
CA VAL A 80 6.27 8.31 5.90
C VAL A 80 7.71 8.64 5.53
N ALA A 81 8.46 9.35 6.37
CA ALA A 81 9.86 9.67 6.12
C ALA A 81 10.75 8.41 6.07
N GLY A 82 10.48 7.43 6.93
CA GLY A 82 11.14 6.13 6.92
C GLY A 82 10.87 5.36 5.64
N LEU A 83 9.61 5.30 5.19
CA LEU A 83 9.23 4.71 3.92
C LEU A 83 9.92 5.42 2.74
N LEU A 84 9.96 6.75 2.75
CA LEU A 84 10.65 7.53 1.71
C LEU A 84 12.14 7.17 1.66
N ARG A 85 12.81 7.06 2.81
CA ARG A 85 14.22 6.66 2.88
C ARG A 85 14.44 5.26 2.33
N VAL A 86 13.61 4.30 2.72
CA VAL A 86 13.75 2.91 2.27
C VAL A 86 13.55 2.83 0.76
N TRP A 87 12.45 3.36 0.23
CA TRP A 87 12.14 3.26 -1.21
C TRP A 87 13.09 4.09 -2.09
N SER A 88 13.60 5.22 -1.62
CA SER A 88 14.60 6.02 -2.37
C SER A 88 15.97 5.37 -2.44
N ASN A 89 16.28 4.45 -1.52
CA ASN A 89 17.57 3.76 -1.46
C ASN A 89 17.46 2.27 -1.81
N PHE A 90 16.27 1.82 -2.23
CA PHE A 90 16.00 0.42 -2.52
C PHE A 90 16.76 -0.02 -3.77
N ARG A 91 17.52 -1.12 -3.66
CA ARG A 91 18.14 -1.80 -4.79
C ARG A 91 17.55 -3.19 -4.96
N THR A 92 17.43 -3.65 -6.21
CA THR A 92 16.84 -4.96 -6.53
C THR A 92 17.53 -6.12 -5.81
N GLY A 93 18.85 -6.06 -5.62
CA GLY A 93 19.62 -7.07 -4.89
C GLY A 93 19.34 -7.17 -3.39
N GLN A 94 18.60 -6.21 -2.80
CA GLN A 94 18.16 -6.29 -1.39
C GLN A 94 16.83 -7.03 -1.23
N VAL A 95 16.10 -7.24 -2.34
CA VAL A 95 14.76 -7.84 -2.36
C VAL A 95 14.81 -9.24 -2.96
N PHE A 96 15.56 -9.39 -4.04
CA PHE A 96 15.71 -10.65 -4.74
C PHE A 96 17.06 -11.26 -4.38
N HIS A 97 17.04 -12.28 -3.52
CA HIS A 97 18.19 -13.16 -3.37
C HIS A 97 18.17 -14.17 -4.52
N VAL A 98 19.14 -14.06 -5.43
CA VAL A 98 19.23 -14.88 -6.63
C VAL A 98 20.34 -15.91 -6.39
N ASP A 99 20.00 -17.07 -5.86
CA ASP A 99 20.92 -18.20 -5.80
C ASP A 99 21.15 -18.71 -7.22
N THR A 100 22.18 -18.19 -7.89
CA THR A 100 22.50 -18.45 -9.29
C THR A 100 22.51 -19.96 -9.65
N PRO A 101 23.08 -20.85 -8.81
CA PRO A 101 23.07 -22.29 -9.09
C PRO A 101 21.66 -22.91 -9.03
N HIS A 102 20.83 -22.48 -8.08
CA HIS A 102 19.46 -22.98 -7.92
C HIS A 102 18.56 -22.49 -9.06
N MET A 103 18.69 -21.22 -9.46
CA MET A 103 17.92 -20.70 -10.58
C MET A 103 18.28 -21.33 -11.93
N VAL A 104 19.57 -21.61 -12.18
CA VAL A 104 19.99 -22.33 -13.39
C VAL A 104 19.48 -23.77 -13.37
N ARG A 105 19.53 -24.47 -12.22
CA ARG A 105 18.99 -25.83 -12.09
C ARG A 105 17.48 -25.86 -12.30
N SER A 106 16.74 -24.95 -11.68
CA SER A 106 15.29 -24.83 -11.88
C SER A 106 14.96 -24.48 -13.34
N GLY A 107 15.72 -23.57 -13.96
CA GLY A 107 15.55 -23.21 -15.37
C GLY A 107 15.83 -24.39 -16.32
N LEU A 108 16.93 -25.12 -16.11
CA LEU A 108 17.26 -26.29 -16.91
C LEU A 108 16.22 -27.41 -16.71
N HIS A 109 15.70 -27.56 -15.50
CA HIS A 109 14.62 -28.50 -15.20
C HIS A 109 13.33 -28.14 -15.95
N TRP A 110 12.93 -26.86 -15.96
CA TRP A 110 11.77 -26.40 -16.75
C TRP A 110 11.97 -26.62 -18.25
N VAL A 111 13.15 -26.31 -18.79
CA VAL A 111 13.47 -26.53 -20.20
C VAL A 111 13.46 -28.02 -20.55
N LEU A 112 14.03 -28.87 -19.70
CA LEU A 112 14.01 -30.33 -19.85
C LEU A 112 12.58 -30.88 -19.74
N SER A 113 11.75 -30.39 -18.81
CA SER A 113 10.33 -30.77 -18.71
C SER A 113 9.54 -30.38 -19.96
N LEU A 114 9.81 -29.22 -20.56
CA LEU A 114 9.17 -28.77 -21.80
C LEU A 114 9.62 -29.60 -23.02
N ILE A 115 10.91 -29.87 -23.16
CA ILE A 115 11.46 -30.68 -24.28
C ILE A 115 11.06 -32.15 -24.15
N SER A 116 10.97 -32.67 -22.93
CA SER A 116 10.55 -34.05 -22.67
C SER A 116 9.04 -34.26 -22.69
N GLY A 117 8.24 -33.22 -22.92
CA GLY A 117 6.77 -33.31 -22.88
C GLY A 117 6.21 -33.75 -21.52
N GLY A 118 6.99 -33.59 -20.43
CA GLY A 118 6.64 -34.07 -19.09
C GLY A 118 6.86 -35.57 -18.84
N LEU A 119 7.45 -36.31 -19.78
CA LEU A 119 7.65 -37.77 -19.67
C LEU A 119 8.87 -38.19 -18.85
N ILE A 120 9.88 -37.31 -18.71
CA ILE A 120 11.15 -37.65 -18.04
C ILE A 120 11.28 -36.99 -16.65
N LEU A 121 10.74 -35.77 -16.46
CA LEU A 121 10.75 -35.05 -15.19
C LEU A 121 9.44 -34.27 -15.03
N SER A 122 8.69 -34.58 -13.97
CA SER A 122 7.48 -33.84 -13.60
C SER A 122 7.85 -32.40 -13.20
N PRO A 123 7.09 -31.38 -13.63
CA PRO A 123 7.29 -30.03 -13.11
C PRO A 123 7.07 -30.04 -11.58
N PRO A 124 7.87 -29.28 -10.81
CA PRO A 124 7.65 -29.12 -9.38
C PRO A 124 6.35 -28.38 -9.07
#